data_AF-A0A3R7TND5-F1
#
_entry.id   AF-A0A3R7TND5-F1
#
_cell.length_a   1.000
_cell.length_b   1.000
_cell.length_c   1.000
_cell.angle_alpha   90.00
_cell.angle_beta   90.00
_cell.angle_gamma   90.00
#
_symmetry.space_group_name_H-M   'P 1'
#
loop_
_entity.id
_entity.type
_entity.pdbx_description
1 polymer ?
#
loop_
_entity_poly.entity_id
_entity_poly.type
_entity_poly.pdbx_seq_one_letter_code
_entity_poly.pdbx_strand_id
1 'polypeptide(L)'
;MRFFDLITDFVKVYGAAKVFIEGDAVILGIYEHDNAPYQWYAVARIRGLAVEMLDIANAKNRHSVQLGLPKLEIGIGICFEDEKPLFLYDEGCPIMISSAIGDADRMSGCP
;
A
#
# COMPACT_ATOMS: atom_id res chain seq x y z
N MET A 1 -11.97 -10.33 12.48
CA MET A 1 -10.64 -9.71 12.25
C MET A 1 -10.75 -8.88 10.99
N ARG A 2 -10.51 -7.55 11.06
CA ARG A 2 -10.73 -6.65 9.93
C ARG A 2 -9.62 -6.85 8.89
N PHE A 3 -9.93 -6.72 7.61
CA PHE A 3 -8.96 -6.90 6.50
C PHE A 3 -7.69 -6.05 6.70
N PHE A 4 -7.84 -4.82 7.17
CA PHE A 4 -6.74 -3.89 7.43
C PHE A 4 -5.81 -4.31 8.59
N ASP A 5 -6.31 -5.08 9.57
CA ASP A 5 -5.49 -5.56 10.68
C ASP A 5 -4.43 -6.55 10.15
N LEU A 6 -4.83 -7.43 9.21
CA LEU A 6 -3.92 -8.39 8.57
C LEU A 6 -2.86 -7.69 7.71
N ILE A 7 -3.25 -6.67 6.96
CA ILE A 7 -2.33 -5.91 6.10
C ILE A 7 -1.25 -5.21 6.92
N THR A 8 -1.62 -4.67 8.11
CA THR A 8 -0.71 -3.86 8.93
C THR A 8 0.54 -4.65 9.36
N ASP A 9 0.44 -5.95 9.58
CA ASP A 9 1.57 -6.79 9.95
C ASP A 9 2.52 -7.04 8.75
N PHE A 10 1.97 -7.29 7.56
CA PHE A 10 2.76 -7.53 6.35
C PHE A 10 3.43 -6.27 5.81
N VAL A 11 2.80 -5.11 5.93
CA VAL A 11 3.36 -3.82 5.51
C VAL A 11 4.77 -3.62 6.06
N LYS A 12 5.02 -4.01 7.31
CA LYS A 12 6.34 -3.92 7.96
C LYS A 12 7.37 -4.88 7.35
N VAL A 13 6.96 -6.09 6.96
CA VAL A 13 7.85 -7.11 6.37
C VAL A 13 8.47 -6.61 5.05
N TYR A 14 7.68 -5.88 4.26
CA TYR A 14 8.14 -5.30 2.99
C TYR A 14 8.81 -3.92 3.15
N GLY A 15 8.95 -3.41 4.38
CA GLY A 15 9.52 -2.09 4.65
C GLY A 15 8.65 -0.94 4.17
N ALA A 16 7.34 -1.17 4.03
CA ALA A 16 6.39 -0.12 3.69
C ALA A 16 5.96 0.66 4.94
N ALA A 17 5.75 1.95 4.76
CA ALA A 17 5.18 2.85 5.75
C ALA A 17 3.74 3.17 5.35
N LYS A 18 2.87 3.23 6.36
CA LYS A 18 1.52 3.75 6.20
C LYS A 18 1.59 5.28 6.06
N VAL A 19 1.16 5.80 4.91
CA VAL A 19 1.15 7.24 4.63
C VAL A 19 -0.15 7.85 5.16
N PHE A 20 -1.30 7.30 4.78
CA PHE A 20 -2.61 7.78 5.22
C PHE A 20 -3.71 6.72 5.02
N ILE A 21 -4.88 6.91 5.64
CA ILE A 21 -6.12 6.15 5.36
C ILE A 21 -7.21 7.15 5.01
N GLU A 22 -7.82 6.97 3.85
CA GLU A 22 -8.95 7.77 3.40
C GLU A 22 -10.15 6.86 3.12
N GLY A 23 -11.17 6.92 3.98
CA GLY A 23 -12.35 6.07 3.83
C GLY A 23 -12.01 4.57 3.85
N ASP A 24 -12.15 3.92 2.70
CA ASP A 24 -11.83 2.51 2.45
C ASP A 24 -10.49 2.29 1.73
N ALA A 25 -9.76 3.36 1.41
CA ALA A 25 -8.43 3.31 0.80
C ALA A 25 -7.31 3.47 1.84
N VAL A 26 -6.20 2.78 1.60
CA VAL A 26 -4.96 2.92 2.39
C VAL A 26 -3.83 3.25 1.45
N ILE A 27 -3.11 4.32 1.77
CA ILE A 27 -1.94 4.75 1.01
C ILE A 27 -0.68 4.29 1.75
N LEU A 28 0.19 3.59 1.02
CA LEU A 28 1.45 3.03 1.52
C LEU A 28 2.61 3.60 0.72
N GLY A 29 3.76 3.78 1.36
CA GLY A 29 4.98 4.27 0.75
C GLY A 29 6.17 3.38 1.10
N ILE A 30 7.03 3.09 0.12
CA ILE A 30 8.34 2.49 0.35
C ILE A 30 9.39 3.51 -0.05
N TYR A 31 10.30 3.81 0.88
CA TYR A 31 11.37 4.78 0.64
C TYR A 31 12.68 4.08 0.35
N GLU A 32 13.47 4.73 -0.48
CA GLU A 32 14.87 4.43 -0.68
C GLU A 32 15.68 5.58 -0.10
N HIS A 33 16.87 5.25 0.41
CA HIS A 33 17.72 6.21 1.08
C HIS A 33 19.09 6.26 0.39
N ASP A 34 19.59 7.47 0.17
CA ASP A 34 20.87 7.72 -0.53
C ASP A 34 22.06 7.04 0.14
N ASN A 35 21.99 6.81 1.46
CA ASN A 35 23.04 6.13 2.22
C ASN A 35 23.03 4.60 2.09
N ALA A 36 22.08 4.02 1.33
CA ALA A 36 21.92 2.58 1.15
C ALA A 36 21.52 2.19 -0.30
N PRO A 37 22.30 2.56 -1.34
CA PRO A 37 21.95 2.30 -2.75
C PRO A 37 21.86 0.81 -3.08
N TYR A 38 22.62 -0.03 -2.38
CA TYR A 38 22.56 -1.50 -2.54
C TYR A 38 21.23 -2.12 -2.07
N GLN A 39 20.35 -1.33 -1.46
CA GLN A 39 19.03 -1.75 -0.96
C GLN A 39 17.86 -1.13 -1.73
N TRP A 40 18.15 -0.56 -2.91
CA TRP A 40 17.15 0.05 -3.78
C TRP A 40 16.36 -1.03 -4.53
N TYR A 41 15.35 -1.56 -3.84
CA TYR A 41 14.44 -2.61 -4.32
C TYR A 41 12.98 -2.23 -4.11
N ALA A 42 12.64 -0.93 -4.00
CA ALA A 42 11.30 -0.46 -3.66
C ALA A 42 10.24 -1.00 -4.61
N VAL A 43 10.49 -0.96 -5.93
CA VAL A 43 9.56 -1.51 -6.93
C VAL A 43 9.36 -3.02 -6.76
N ALA A 44 10.43 -3.76 -6.48
CA ALA A 44 10.32 -5.21 -6.24
C ALA A 44 9.58 -5.52 -4.93
N ARG A 45 9.85 -4.76 -3.85
CA ARG A 45 9.19 -4.90 -2.55
C ARG A 45 7.70 -4.56 -2.62
N ILE A 46 7.34 -3.44 -3.26
CA ILE A 46 5.93 -3.03 -3.38
C ILE A 46 5.14 -4.02 -4.25
N ARG A 47 5.74 -4.56 -5.31
CA ARG A 47 5.14 -5.63 -6.11
C ARG A 47 4.88 -6.87 -5.25
N GLY A 48 5.86 -7.29 -4.44
CA GLY A 48 5.71 -8.42 -3.54
C GLY A 48 4.56 -8.22 -2.55
N LEU A 49 4.47 -7.03 -1.96
CA LEU A 49 3.38 -6.65 -1.06
C LEU A 49 2.01 -6.68 -1.77
N ALA A 50 1.92 -6.18 -3.00
CA ALA A 50 0.68 -6.19 -3.76
C ALA A 50 0.19 -7.62 -4.08
N VAL A 51 1.10 -8.53 -4.45
CA VAL A 51 0.76 -9.95 -4.67
C VAL A 51 0.22 -10.58 -3.37
N GLU A 52 0.88 -10.34 -2.24
CA GLU A 52 0.44 -10.86 -0.94
C GLU A 52 -0.96 -10.34 -0.56
N MET A 53 -1.24 -9.05 -0.80
CA MET A 53 -2.57 -8.45 -0.58
C MET A 53 -3.66 -9.13 -1.42
N LEU A 54 -3.37 -9.41 -2.70
CA LEU A 54 -4.28 -10.13 -3.58
C LEU A 54 -4.52 -11.56 -3.10
N ASP A 55 -3.48 -12.25 -2.64
CA ASP A 55 -3.59 -13.61 -2.11
C ASP A 55 -4.44 -13.67 -0.83
N ILE A 56 -4.28 -12.69 0.06
CA ILE A 56 -5.11 -12.54 1.26
C ILE A 56 -6.57 -12.29 0.87
N ALA A 57 -6.85 -11.38 -0.06
CA ALA A 57 -8.20 -11.10 -0.53
C ALA A 57 -8.85 -12.34 -1.16
N ASN A 58 -8.11 -13.06 -2.00
CA ASN A 58 -8.54 -14.32 -2.61
C ASN A 58 -8.84 -15.40 -1.56
N ALA A 59 -7.98 -15.53 -0.54
CA ALA A 59 -8.20 -16.47 0.55
C ALA A 59 -9.48 -16.15 1.35
N LYS A 60 -9.74 -14.86 1.61
CA LYS A 60 -10.99 -14.41 2.25
C LYS A 60 -12.20 -14.69 1.37
N ASN A 61 -12.11 -14.41 0.08
CA ASN A 61 -13.20 -14.65 -0.87
C ASN A 61 -13.59 -16.12 -0.97
N ARG A 62 -12.64 -17.06 -0.88
CA ARG A 62 -12.97 -18.50 -0.82
C ARG A 62 -13.90 -18.82 0.35
N HIS A 63 -13.67 -18.21 1.51
CA HIS A 63 -14.52 -18.39 2.68
C HIS A 63 -15.86 -17.64 2.54
N SER A 64 -15.85 -16.40 2.03
CA SER A 64 -17.07 -15.62 1.79
C SER A 64 -18.04 -16.34 0.85
N VAL A 65 -17.52 -16.92 -0.25
CA VAL A 65 -18.33 -17.66 -1.24
C VAL A 65 -19.00 -18.88 -0.61
N GLN A 66 -18.30 -19.62 0.26
CA GLN A 66 -18.88 -20.78 0.97
C GLN A 66 -20.04 -20.38 1.90
N LEU A 67 -20.00 -19.16 2.43
CA LEU A 67 -21.01 -18.61 3.33
C LEU A 67 -22.09 -17.78 2.61
N GLY A 68 -22.05 -17.69 1.28
CA GLY A 68 -22.98 -16.86 0.50
C GLY A 68 -22.82 -15.35 0.72
N LEU A 69 -21.67 -14.92 1.22
CA LEU A 69 -21.36 -13.51 1.47
C LEU A 69 -20.77 -12.84 0.21
N PRO A 70 -20.92 -11.51 0.05
CA PRO A 70 -20.28 -10.76 -1.02
C PRO A 70 -18.76 -10.94 -1.05
N LYS A 71 -18.18 -10.85 -2.26
CA LYS A 71 -16.74 -10.88 -2.44
C LYS A 71 -16.14 -9.53 -2.05
N LEU A 72 -14.95 -9.58 -1.46
CA LEU A 72 -14.05 -8.46 -1.33
C LEU A 72 -13.34 -8.23 -2.67
N GLU A 73 -13.44 -7.02 -3.19
CA GLU A 73 -12.69 -6.57 -4.36
C GLU A 73 -11.71 -5.49 -3.91
N ILE A 74 -10.48 -5.55 -4.42
CA ILE A 74 -9.44 -4.57 -4.10
C ILE A 74 -8.80 -4.08 -5.39
N GLY A 75 -8.72 -2.76 -5.52
CA GLY A 75 -7.88 -2.10 -6.52
C GLY A 75 -6.52 -1.77 -5.91
N ILE A 76 -5.44 -2.01 -6.67
CA ILE A 76 -4.08 -1.67 -6.23
C ILE A 76 -3.42 -0.84 -7.34
N GLY A 77 -3.17 0.43 -7.04
CA GLY A 77 -2.34 1.30 -7.87
C GLY A 77 -0.93 1.41 -7.30
N ILE A 78 0.08 1.31 -8.17
CA ILE A 78 1.48 1.42 -7.79
C ILE A 78 2.12 2.48 -8.68
N CYS A 79 2.65 3.53 -8.06
CA CYS A 79 3.42 4.57 -8.74
C CYS A 79 4.83 4.66 -8.15
N PHE A 80 5.80 4.97 -9.00
CA PHE A 80 7.20 5.18 -8.63
C PHE A 80 7.62 6.58 -9.06
N GLU A 81 8.35 7.27 -8.18
CA GLU A 81 8.91 8.59 -8.41
C GLU A 81 10.37 8.55 -7.97
N ASP A 82 11.28 8.92 -8.89
CA ASP A 82 12.73 8.99 -8.66
C ASP A 82 13.12 10.35 -8.04
N GLU A 83 12.22 10.92 -7.25
CA GLU A 83 12.44 12.17 -6.52
C GLU A 83 12.04 11.98 -5.06
N LYS A 84 12.71 12.71 -4.18
CA LYS A 84 12.38 12.67 -2.75
C LYS A 84 10.98 13.25 -2.52
N PRO A 85 10.12 12.60 -1.72
CA PRO A 85 8.85 13.20 -1.33
C PRO A 85 9.09 14.39 -0.40
N LEU A 86 8.15 15.35 -0.40
CA LEU A 86 8.13 16.43 0.58
C LEU A 86 7.38 15.95 1.83
N PHE A 87 7.92 16.26 3.01
CA PHE A 87 7.23 16.04 4.28
C PHE A 87 6.91 17.37 4.94
N LEU A 88 5.62 17.62 5.15
CA LEU A 88 5.13 18.65 6.06
C LEU A 88 4.93 18.02 7.44
N TYR A 89 4.99 18.82 8.50
CA TYR A 89 4.80 18.32 9.86
C TYR A 89 3.70 19.14 10.53
N ASP A 90 2.66 18.45 10.97
CA ASP A 90 1.58 19.03 11.78
C ASP A 90 1.59 18.38 13.16
N GLU A 91 1.86 19.18 14.20
CA GLU A 91 2.03 18.71 15.59
C GLU A 91 2.98 17.48 15.75
N GLY A 92 3.98 17.36 14.86
CA GLY A 92 4.94 16.24 14.85
C GLY A 92 4.49 15.03 14.03
N CYS A 93 3.28 15.04 13.47
CA CYS A 93 2.81 14.04 12.52
C CYS A 93 3.30 14.39 11.10
N PRO A 94 4.08 13.52 10.44
CA PRO A 94 4.52 13.76 9.07
C PRO A 94 3.36 13.59 8.10
N ILE A 95 3.17 14.56 7.22
CA ILE A 95 2.24 14.54 6.09
C ILE A 95 3.10 14.50 4.82
N MET A 96 3.01 13.40 4.08
CA MET A 96 3.71 13.27 2.81
C MET A 96 2.97 14.01 1.70
N ILE A 97 3.72 14.75 0.91
CA ILE A 97 3.28 15.36 -0.35
C ILE A 97 4.17 14.79 -1.47
N SER A 98 3.55 14.07 -2.40
CA SER A 98 4.20 13.52 -3.60
C SER A 98 3.17 13.36 -4.72
N SER A 99 3.60 13.55 -5.96
CA SER A 99 2.73 13.39 -7.13
C SER A 99 2.30 11.92 -7.31
N ALA A 100 3.18 10.99 -6.92
CA ALA A 100 2.95 9.55 -6.97
C ALA A 100 1.73 9.10 -6.15
N ILE A 101 1.36 9.83 -5.10
CA ILE A 101 0.15 9.54 -4.30
C ILE A 101 -1.11 9.65 -5.17
N GLY A 102 -1.26 10.77 -5.88
CA GLY A 102 -2.42 11.02 -6.72
C GLY A 102 -2.47 10.12 -7.96
N ASP A 103 -1.32 9.76 -8.50
CA ASP A 103 -1.24 8.80 -9.62
C ASP A 103 -1.59 7.38 -9.18
N ALA A 104 -1.05 6.93 -8.04
CA ALA A 104 -1.36 5.61 -7.50
C ALA A 104 -2.86 5.49 -7.14
N ASP A 105 -3.43 6.51 -6.52
CA ASP A 105 -4.86 6.55 -6.20
C ASP A 105 -5.72 6.42 -7.46
N ARG A 106 -5.47 7.23 -8.50
CA ARG A 106 -6.16 7.14 -9.79
C ARG A 106 -6.02 5.76 -10.45
N MET A 107 -4.83 5.17 -10.41
CA MET A 107 -4.60 3.83 -10.97
C MET A 107 -5.36 2.75 -10.21
N SER A 108 -5.55 2.91 -8.90
CA SER A 108 -6.27 1.93 -8.08
C SER A 108 -7.76 1.84 -8.40
N GLY A 109 -8.35 2.94 -8.89
CA GLY A 109 -9.77 3.01 -9.28
C GLY A 109 -10.04 2.69 -10.75
N CYS A 110 -9.03 2.35 -11.56
CA CYS A 110 -9.23 2.06 -12.97
C CYS A 110 -9.89 0.67 -13.15
N PRO A 111 -11.05 0.56 -13.81
CA PRO A 111 -11.80 -0.69 -13.97
C PRO A 111 -11.12 -1.72 -14.89
#